data_AF-A0A938GYL7-F1
#
_entry.id   AF-A0A938GYL7-F1
#
_cell.length_a   1.000
_cell.length_b   1.000
_cell.length_c   1.000
_cell.angle_alpha   90.00
_cell.angle_beta   90.00
_cell.angle_gamma   90.00
#
_symmetry.space_group_name_H-M   'P 1'
#
loop_
_entity.id
_entity.type
_entity.pdbx_description
1 polymer ?
#
loop_
_entity_poly.entity_id
_entity_poly.type
_entity_poly.pdbx_seq_one_letter_code
_entity_poly.pdbx_strand_id
1 'polypeptide(L)'
;GPDPADWQWGRLHHALFEHPLAAHNPSAKSWNVGPISKAGDDDTVGRSSWRSGDFRLTHGASARFVTDVGNWDNTWATNTPGQSGDPRSPHYRDLFGDWAADKYFPLLFTRAEIEKAAQQRIVLAPLP
;
A
#
# COMPACT_ATOMS: atom_id res chain seq x y z
N GLY A 1 14.06 -25.11 -4.21
CA GLY A 1 14.19 -26.43 -3.57
C GLY A 1 14.39 -27.49 -4.63
N PRO A 2 14.58 -28.77 -4.27
CA PRO A 2 14.83 -29.84 -5.24
C PRO A 2 13.62 -30.14 -6.15
N ASP A 3 12.40 -29.84 -5.69
CA ASP A 3 11.17 -29.99 -6.48
C ASP A 3 10.71 -28.63 -7.05
N PRO A 4 10.71 -28.43 -8.38
CA PRO A 4 10.18 -27.23 -9.04
C PRO A 4 8.67 -27.01 -8.86
N ALA A 5 7.88 -28.06 -8.61
CA ALA A 5 6.43 -27.94 -8.46
C ALA A 5 6.04 -27.12 -7.20
N ASP A 6 6.91 -27.11 -6.19
CA ASP A 6 6.73 -26.36 -4.95
C ASP A 6 7.20 -24.90 -5.03
N TRP A 7 7.78 -24.49 -6.17
CA TRP A 7 8.35 -23.16 -6.30
C TRP A 7 7.24 -22.13 -6.43
N GLN A 8 7.33 -21.09 -5.62
CA GLN A 8 6.41 -19.97 -5.65
C GLN A 8 7.23 -18.69 -5.62
N TRP A 9 7.03 -17.84 -6.62
CA TRP A 9 7.77 -16.59 -6.73
C TRP A 9 7.63 -15.72 -5.47
N GLY A 10 6.42 -15.66 -4.90
CA GLY A 10 6.15 -14.91 -3.66
C GLY A 10 6.83 -15.45 -2.40
N ARG A 11 7.49 -16.62 -2.43
CA ARG A 11 8.38 -17.07 -1.33
C ARG A 11 9.73 -16.36 -1.34
N LEU A 12 10.13 -15.83 -2.50
CA LEU A 12 11.34 -15.02 -2.67
C LEU A 12 10.95 -13.54 -2.73
N HIS A 13 10.15 -13.18 -3.72
CA HIS A 13 9.78 -11.81 -4.00
C HIS A 13 8.75 -11.27 -3.01
N HIS A 14 9.14 -10.19 -2.34
CA HIS A 14 8.36 -9.62 -1.25
C HIS A 14 8.46 -8.10 -1.21
N ALA A 15 7.41 -7.45 -0.75
CA ALA A 15 7.44 -6.04 -0.40
C ALA A 15 7.82 -5.89 1.07
N LEU A 16 8.82 -5.06 1.34
CA LEU A 16 9.20 -4.59 2.67
C LEU A 16 9.45 -3.09 2.55
N PHE A 17 8.71 -2.27 3.29
CA PHE A 17 8.96 -0.85 3.39
C PHE A 17 9.68 -0.58 4.70
N GLU A 18 10.96 -0.22 4.57
CA GLU A 18 11.78 0.13 5.72
C GLU A 18 11.64 1.61 6.02
N HIS A 19 11.41 1.93 7.29
CA HIS A 19 11.37 3.30 7.73
C HIS A 19 12.78 3.92 7.61
N PRO A 20 12.96 5.16 7.11
CA PRO A 20 14.28 5.77 6.93
C PRO A 20 15.14 5.80 8.20
N LEU A 21 14.51 5.92 9.38
CA LEU A 21 15.21 5.90 10.67
C LEU A 21 15.58 4.49 11.15
N ALA A 22 15.09 3.41 10.55
CA ALA A 22 15.34 2.04 11.02
C ALA A 22 16.83 1.64 10.98
N ALA A 23 17.60 2.25 10.08
CA ALA A 23 19.05 2.07 9.99
C ALA A 23 19.84 2.75 11.13
N HIS A 24 19.26 3.79 11.75
CA HIS A 24 19.93 4.63 12.73
C HIS A 24 19.31 4.53 14.14
N ASN A 25 18.09 4.02 14.25
CA ASN A 25 17.36 3.88 15.50
C ASN A 25 16.71 2.48 15.56
N PRO A 26 17.19 1.57 16.43
CA PRO A 26 16.63 0.23 16.57
C PRO A 26 15.12 0.21 16.85
N SER A 27 14.60 1.19 17.61
CA SER A 27 13.17 1.29 17.90
C SER A 27 12.34 1.59 16.65
N ALA A 28 12.92 2.28 15.67
CA ALA A 28 12.26 2.60 14.41
C ALA A 28 12.11 1.38 13.47
N LYS A 29 12.78 0.25 13.76
CA LYS A 29 12.55 -1.01 13.02
C LYS A 29 11.11 -1.52 13.16
N SER A 30 10.45 -1.22 14.28
CA SER A 30 9.03 -1.55 14.49
C SER A 30 8.10 -0.80 13.54
N TRP A 31 8.58 0.28 12.91
CA TRP A 31 7.83 1.07 11.93
C TRP A 31 7.97 0.51 10.52
N ASN A 32 8.82 -0.49 10.30
CA ASN A 32 8.84 -1.20 9.02
C ASN A 32 7.48 -1.87 8.76
N VAL A 33 7.09 -1.91 7.48
CA VAL A 33 5.85 -2.54 7.03
C VAL A 33 6.19 -3.69 6.09
N GLY A 34 5.76 -4.89 6.46
CA GLY A 34 6.13 -6.16 5.80
C GLY A 34 7.18 -6.96 6.57
N PRO A 35 7.78 -7.99 5.95
CA PRO A 35 7.62 -8.38 4.55
C PRO A 35 6.24 -8.98 4.23
N ILE A 36 5.79 -8.86 2.98
CA ILE A 36 4.65 -9.61 2.42
C ILE A 36 4.98 -10.09 1.01
N SER A 37 4.54 -11.29 0.63
CA SER A 37 4.73 -11.85 -0.71
C SER A 37 4.19 -10.93 -1.79
N LYS A 38 4.89 -10.81 -2.92
CA LYS A 38 4.47 -9.98 -4.06
C LYS A 38 4.66 -10.71 -5.39
N ALA A 39 3.65 -10.64 -6.24
CA ALA A 39 3.71 -11.13 -7.62
C ALA A 39 4.25 -10.05 -8.58
N GLY A 40 4.53 -10.45 -9.82
CA GLY A 40 5.08 -9.57 -10.86
C GLY A 40 6.59 -9.42 -10.80
N ASP A 41 7.13 -8.74 -11.80
CA ASP A 41 8.54 -8.42 -12.01
C ASP A 41 8.67 -7.10 -12.79
N ASP A 42 9.84 -6.83 -13.37
CA ASP A 42 10.13 -5.64 -14.17
C ASP A 42 9.35 -5.53 -15.49
N ASP A 43 8.93 -6.65 -16.05
CA ASP A 43 8.39 -6.76 -17.40
C ASP A 43 6.87 -7.09 -17.41
N THR A 44 6.30 -7.40 -16.25
CA THR A 44 4.85 -7.60 -16.08
C THR A 44 4.05 -6.29 -15.97
N VAL A 45 2.76 -6.33 -16.36
CA VAL A 45 1.81 -5.21 -16.12
C VAL A 45 1.70 -4.86 -14.64
N GLY A 46 1.66 -5.88 -13.77
CA GLY A 46 1.73 -5.75 -12.33
C GLY A 46 3.14 -5.41 -11.84
N ARG A 47 3.79 -4.42 -12.46
CA ARG A 47 5.23 -4.15 -12.31
C ARG A 47 5.65 -4.09 -10.86
N SER A 48 6.65 -4.88 -10.54
CA SER A 48 7.20 -5.04 -9.20
C SER A 48 8.68 -5.40 -9.34
N SER A 49 9.48 -4.39 -9.67
CA SER A 49 10.93 -4.49 -9.78
C SER A 49 11.52 -4.92 -8.45
N TRP A 50 12.59 -5.71 -8.48
CA TRP A 50 13.19 -6.30 -7.29
C TRP A 50 14.72 -6.25 -7.33
N ARG A 51 15.36 -6.32 -6.17
CA ARG A 51 16.82 -6.41 -6.07
C ARG A 51 17.27 -7.86 -5.99
N SER A 52 18.32 -8.23 -6.74
CA SER A 52 18.78 -9.61 -6.85
C SER A 52 19.38 -10.21 -5.58
N GLY A 53 19.82 -9.38 -4.64
CA GLY A 53 20.44 -9.84 -3.39
C GLY A 53 19.47 -10.54 -2.43
N ASP A 54 18.20 -10.13 -2.39
CA ASP A 54 17.21 -10.69 -1.47
C ASP A 54 15.77 -10.71 -2.02
N PHE A 55 15.58 -10.40 -3.30
CA PHE A 55 14.29 -10.36 -3.97
C PHE A 55 13.30 -9.37 -3.38
N ARG A 56 13.76 -8.35 -2.65
CA ARG A 56 12.86 -7.30 -2.17
C ARG A 56 12.41 -6.39 -3.31
N LEU A 57 11.12 -6.06 -3.35
CA LEU A 57 10.54 -5.05 -4.23
C LEU A 57 11.23 -3.70 -4.00
N THR A 58 11.71 -3.08 -5.08
CA THR A 58 12.38 -1.78 -5.08
C THR A 58 11.57 -0.72 -5.81
N HIS A 59 10.73 -1.11 -6.77
CA HIS A 59 9.92 -0.19 -7.55
C HIS A 59 8.63 -0.86 -8.05
N GLY A 60 7.55 -0.09 -8.16
CA GLY A 60 6.25 -0.55 -8.59
C GLY A 60 5.18 0.49 -8.29
N ALA A 61 3.91 0.15 -8.59
CA ALA A 61 2.80 1.06 -8.34
C ALA A 61 2.53 1.20 -6.83
N SER A 62 2.74 2.41 -6.29
CA SER A 62 2.32 2.76 -4.93
C SER A 62 0.81 2.96 -4.84
N ALA A 63 0.22 3.54 -5.89
CA ALA A 63 -1.22 3.74 -6.03
C ALA A 63 -1.72 3.26 -7.39
N ARG A 64 -2.98 2.82 -7.44
CA ARG A 64 -3.69 2.46 -8.68
C ARG A 64 -5.11 2.99 -8.61
N PHE A 65 -5.68 3.33 -9.76
CA PHE A 65 -7.01 3.91 -9.88
C PHE A 65 -7.76 3.26 -11.05
N VAL A 66 -9.06 3.04 -10.87
CA VAL A 66 -10.00 2.66 -11.93
C VAL A 66 -11.16 3.65 -11.85
N THR A 67 -11.26 4.51 -12.86
CA THR A 67 -12.14 5.68 -12.83
C THR A 67 -13.29 5.54 -13.81
N ASP A 68 -14.51 5.65 -13.31
CA ASP A 68 -15.74 5.64 -14.11
C ASP A 68 -16.16 7.09 -14.44
N VAL A 69 -15.77 7.54 -15.64
CA VAL A 69 -15.96 8.92 -16.08
C VAL A 69 -17.45 9.22 -16.28
N GLY A 70 -17.97 10.14 -15.47
CA GLY A 70 -19.40 10.50 -15.45
C GLY A 70 -20.18 9.84 -14.30
N ASN A 71 -19.59 8.84 -13.64
CA ASN A 71 -20.13 8.19 -12.45
C ASN A 71 -19.04 8.08 -11.37
N TRP A 72 -18.59 9.23 -10.88
CA TRP A 72 -17.36 9.34 -10.08
C TRP A 72 -17.38 8.56 -8.76
N ASP A 73 -18.55 8.33 -8.15
CA ASP A 73 -18.68 7.51 -6.94
C ASP A 73 -18.41 6.01 -7.20
N ASN A 74 -18.38 5.58 -8.47
CA ASN A 74 -17.93 4.25 -8.88
C ASN A 74 -16.43 4.20 -9.22
N THR A 75 -15.64 5.17 -8.74
CA THR A 75 -14.18 5.13 -8.85
C THR A 75 -13.60 4.24 -7.75
N TRP A 76 -12.61 3.43 -8.10
CA TRP A 76 -11.90 2.55 -7.18
C TRP A 76 -10.43 2.92 -7.13
N ALA A 77 -9.83 2.84 -5.95
CA ALA A 77 -8.43 3.15 -5.73
C ALA A 77 -7.77 2.15 -4.79
N THR A 78 -6.45 2.05 -4.87
CA THR A 78 -5.63 1.45 -3.83
C THR A 78 -4.39 2.31 -3.61
N ASN A 79 -3.85 2.28 -2.40
CA ASN A 79 -2.59 2.91 -2.02
C ASN A 79 -1.85 2.03 -1.00
N THR A 80 -0.58 2.30 -0.74
CA THR A 80 0.24 1.54 0.20
C THR A 80 1.25 2.43 0.93
N PRO A 81 1.68 2.10 2.16
CA PRO A 81 1.13 1.07 3.05
C PRO A 81 -0.16 1.50 3.77
N GLY A 82 -0.44 2.79 3.80
CA GLY A 82 -1.58 3.41 4.49
C GLY A 82 -1.61 4.91 4.18
N GLN A 83 -2.63 5.61 4.66
CA GLN A 83 -2.80 7.06 4.41
C GLN A 83 -2.07 7.96 5.42
N SER A 84 -1.55 7.40 6.51
CA SER A 84 -0.86 8.17 7.56
C SER A 84 0.65 7.94 7.55
N GLY A 85 1.41 9.01 7.76
CA GLY A 85 2.86 8.94 8.02
C GLY A 85 3.23 8.73 9.50
N ASP A 86 2.26 8.73 10.42
CA ASP A 86 2.51 8.53 11.86
C ASP A 86 2.44 7.03 12.20
N PRO A 87 3.52 6.39 12.68
CA PRO A 87 3.53 4.96 13.04
C PRO A 87 2.51 4.54 14.12
N ARG A 88 1.94 5.50 14.85
CA ARG A 88 0.91 5.28 15.87
C ARG A 88 -0.51 5.32 15.32
N SER A 89 -0.68 5.81 14.10
CA SER A 89 -1.98 5.90 13.44
C SER A 89 -2.49 4.51 13.04
N PRO A 90 -3.79 4.22 13.20
CA PRO A 90 -4.38 3.01 12.62
C PRO A 90 -4.22 2.97 11.09
N HIS A 91 -4.14 4.14 10.45
CA HIS A 91 -3.98 4.29 9.00
C HIS A 91 -2.52 4.30 8.51
N TYR A 92 -1.57 3.90 9.35
CA TYR A 92 -0.15 3.86 8.96
C TYR A 92 0.17 2.73 7.97
N ARG A 93 -0.51 1.58 8.11
CA ARG A 93 -0.21 0.35 7.37
C ARG A 93 -1.43 -0.51 7.04
N ASP A 94 -2.63 0.02 7.24
CA ASP A 94 -3.90 -0.70 7.08
C ASP A 94 -4.19 -1.13 5.65
N LEU A 95 -3.68 -0.40 4.65
CA LEU A 95 -3.85 -0.73 3.23
C LEU A 95 -2.80 -1.72 2.70
N PHE A 96 -1.72 -1.98 3.43
CA PHE A 96 -0.56 -2.74 2.92
C PHE A 96 -0.93 -4.16 2.47
N GLY A 97 -1.77 -4.86 3.25
CA GLY A 97 -2.22 -6.20 2.93
C GLY A 97 -3.14 -6.23 1.71
N ASP A 98 -4.10 -5.30 1.64
CA ASP A 98 -5.04 -5.20 0.52
C ASP A 98 -4.33 -4.79 -0.79
N TRP A 99 -3.39 -3.84 -0.72
CA TRP A 99 -2.54 -3.48 -1.86
C TRP A 99 -1.71 -4.66 -2.38
N ALA A 100 -1.14 -5.47 -1.48
CA ALA A 100 -0.36 -6.65 -1.87
C ALA A 100 -1.21 -7.74 -2.51
N ALA A 101 -2.50 -7.79 -2.15
CA ALA A 101 -3.50 -8.70 -2.70
C ALA A 101 -4.28 -8.10 -3.90
N ASP A 102 -3.84 -6.96 -4.44
CA ASP A 102 -4.49 -6.22 -5.53
C ASP A 102 -5.99 -5.92 -5.27
N LYS A 103 -6.35 -5.66 -4.01
CA LYS A 103 -7.68 -5.20 -3.62
C LYS A 103 -7.77 -3.68 -3.63
N TYR A 104 -8.97 -3.18 -3.89
CA TYR A 104 -9.27 -1.77 -4.04
C TYR A 104 -10.37 -1.35 -3.06
N PHE A 105 -10.36 -0.07 -2.70
CA PHE A 105 -11.42 0.60 -1.94
C PHE A 105 -12.12 1.66 -2.81
N PRO A 106 -13.38 2.02 -2.50
CA PRO A 106 -14.08 3.10 -3.19
C PRO A 106 -13.38 4.45 -2.97
N LEU A 107 -13.15 5.20 -4.04
CA LEU A 107 -12.72 6.59 -3.99
C LEU A 107 -13.95 7.50 -4.13
N LEU A 108 -14.65 7.69 -3.00
CA LEU A 108 -15.91 8.42 -2.94
C LEU A 108 -15.74 9.88 -3.38
N PHE A 109 -16.68 10.38 -4.18
CA PHE A 109 -16.58 11.70 -4.81
C PHE A 109 -17.66 12.66 -4.32
N THR A 110 -18.92 12.21 -4.27
CA THR A 110 -20.00 13.08 -3.85
C THR A 110 -19.94 13.33 -2.35
N ARG A 111 -20.32 14.55 -1.97
CA ARG A 111 -20.34 14.97 -0.56
C ARG A 111 -21.16 14.03 0.31
N ALA A 112 -22.32 13.57 -0.19
CA ALA A 112 -23.21 12.70 0.55
C ALA A 112 -22.54 11.36 0.91
N GLU A 113 -21.89 10.71 -0.06
CA GLU A 113 -21.19 9.44 0.18
C GLU A 113 -19.96 9.64 1.08
N ILE A 114 -19.20 10.73 0.89
CA ILE A 114 -18.06 11.08 1.76
C ILE A 114 -18.52 11.28 3.21
N GLU A 115 -19.57 12.08 3.44
CA GLU A 115 -20.07 12.36 4.79
C GLU A 115 -20.62 11.09 5.47
N LYS A 116 -21.20 10.16 4.70
CA LYS A 116 -21.67 8.87 5.20
C LYS A 116 -20.53 7.93 5.60
N ALA A 117 -19.42 7.93 4.88
CA ALA A 117 -18.26 7.09 5.15
C ALA A 117 -17.22 7.71 6.11
N ALA A 118 -17.38 8.99 6.45
CA ALA A 118 -16.41 9.72 7.27
C ALA A 118 -16.27 9.13 8.67
N GLN A 119 -15.04 8.79 9.06
CA GLN A 119 -14.72 8.34 10.43
C GLN A 119 -14.34 9.51 11.35
N GLN A 120 -13.79 10.59 10.80
CA GLN A 120 -13.39 11.78 11.54
C GLN A 120 -13.67 13.04 10.71
N ARG A 121 -14.13 14.11 11.37
CA ARG A 121 -14.31 15.44 10.78
C ARG A 121 -13.54 16.47 11.59
N ILE A 122 -12.68 17.22 10.92
CA ILE A 122 -11.92 18.34 11.49
C ILE A 122 -12.47 19.63 10.87
N VAL A 123 -12.82 20.60 11.71
CA VAL A 123 -13.28 21.92 11.26
C VAL A 123 -12.16 22.92 11.51
N LEU A 124 -11.61 23.48 10.43
CA LEU A 124 -10.63 24.55 10.49
C LEU A 124 -11.35 25.89 10.37
N ALA A 125 -11.24 26.73 11.39
CA ALA A 125 -11.80 28.07 11.42
C ALA A 125 -10.67 29.10 11.60
N PRO A 126 -10.81 30.32 11.04
CA PRO A 126 -9.88 31.40 11.31
C PRO A 126 -9.76 31.70 12.81
N LEU A 127 -8.60 32.18 13.23
CA LEU A 127 -8.48 32.77 14.57
C LEU A 127 -9.28 34.11 14.59
N PRO A 128 -9.88 34.47 15.74
CA PRO A 128 -10.64 35.70 15.90
C PRO A 128 -9.86 36.98 15.56
#